data_AF-A0A8C6Y2K9-F1
#
_entry.id   AF-A0A8C6Y2K9-F1
#
_cell.length_a   1.000
_cell.length_b   1.000
_cell.length_c   1.000
_cell.angle_alpha   90.00
_cell.angle_beta   90.00
_cell.angle_gamma   90.00
#
_symmetry.space_group_name_H-M   'P 1'
#
loop_
_entity.id
_entity.type
_entity.pdbx_description
1 polymer ?
#
loop_
_entity_poly.entity_id
_entity_poly.type
_entity_poly.pdbx_seq_one_letter_code
_entity_poly.pdbx_strand_id
1 'polypeptide(L)'
;PNILSPHGQKEISASTRNSQPLDCAVRASPIGHCTTLWGSTMEARNSDPCATHIPEPGLKKVRCFSEFSHLPHWLLSLVISGSLLLCRKSYESLCNMYTKIEPLLETEHRDFTEVQNFIQSDVQRLYIKDAQGNSLVDKKQLEKILLLNYVCNLNAEYQQGFHEMLLLFRLLVEKEHEIYWLFQFFLQKTENSCIINVGVQKNLVILKALIAFMDPIFAKHLESKGEVVLSLFPWFCLFFQRVFKSFEDVWRMWEVFLTGHPCKNFQVIIAYTMLQMLMLSSVFFNQLCHSIVDLDADDLIARACNIYELFLKHEDKVKNSTVVPCNGDLEGMILMISHARSVNL
;
A
#
# COMPACT_ATOMS: atom_id res chain seq x y z
N PRO A 1 12.18 -24.08 -20.65
CA PRO A 1 12.58 -23.57 -21.97
C PRO A 1 11.41 -22.84 -22.65
N ASN A 2 11.47 -21.51 -22.56
CA ASN A 2 10.74 -20.44 -23.28
C ASN A 2 11.00 -19.18 -22.44
N ILE A 3 12.23 -18.69 -22.40
CA ILE A 3 12.77 -17.60 -23.23
C ILE A 3 11.83 -16.38 -23.23
N LEU A 4 11.91 -15.59 -22.15
CA LEU A 4 11.66 -14.16 -22.20
C LEU A 4 12.93 -13.50 -22.72
N SER A 5 12.86 -12.87 -23.89
CA SER A 5 13.92 -12.01 -24.42
C SER A 5 13.45 -10.55 -24.32
N PRO A 6 14.34 -9.61 -23.92
CA PRO A 6 14.00 -8.20 -23.75
C PRO A 6 14.36 -7.41 -25.01
N HIS A 7 13.41 -6.74 -25.66
CA HIS A 7 13.67 -5.56 -26.48
C HIS A 7 12.34 -4.88 -26.86
N GLY A 8 12.24 -3.58 -26.55
CA GLY A 8 11.12 -2.74 -26.96
C GLY A 8 10.98 -1.45 -26.17
N GLN A 9 12.08 -0.72 -25.93
CA GLN A 9 11.99 0.71 -25.64
C GLN A 9 11.34 1.39 -26.85
N LYS A 10 10.10 1.83 -26.71
CA LYS A 10 9.53 2.88 -27.56
C LYS A 10 9.48 4.15 -26.74
N GLU A 11 10.26 5.13 -27.19
CA GLU A 11 10.20 6.52 -26.79
C GLU A 11 8.75 7.00 -26.84
N ILE A 12 8.20 7.40 -25.70
CA ILE A 12 6.95 8.16 -25.64
C ILE A 12 7.34 9.61 -25.87
N SER A 13 7.18 10.04 -27.12
CA SER A 13 7.21 11.45 -27.49
C SER A 13 6.05 12.17 -26.80
N ALA A 14 6.37 13.26 -26.10
CA ALA A 14 5.41 14.17 -25.53
C ALA A 14 4.56 14.80 -26.65
N SER A 15 3.30 14.37 -26.77
CA SER A 15 2.30 15.14 -27.51
C SER A 15 1.51 16.01 -26.52
N THR A 16 1.97 17.25 -26.38
CA THR A 16 1.12 18.35 -25.91
C THR A 16 -0.01 18.55 -26.92
N ARG A 17 -1.26 18.26 -26.52
CA ARG A 17 -2.46 18.91 -27.09
C ARG A 17 -3.74 18.60 -26.29
N ASN A 18 -4.21 19.64 -25.60
CA ASN A 18 -5.59 19.99 -25.26
C ASN A 18 -6.65 18.88 -25.24
N SER A 19 -6.86 18.28 -24.07
CA SER A 19 -8.17 17.76 -23.68
C SER A 19 -8.89 18.82 -22.85
N GLN A 20 -9.98 19.37 -23.38
CA GLN A 20 -10.93 20.12 -22.58
C GLN A 20 -11.57 19.15 -21.55
N PRO A 21 -11.71 19.53 -20.28
CA PRO A 21 -12.40 18.68 -19.31
C PRO A 21 -13.89 18.66 -19.62
N LEU A 22 -14.50 17.47 -19.53
CA LEU A 22 -15.95 17.29 -19.48
C LEU A 22 -16.46 17.93 -18.18
N ASP A 23 -16.67 19.24 -18.23
CA ASP A 23 -17.22 20.04 -17.16
C ASP A 23 -18.75 19.99 -17.28
N CYS A 24 -19.36 18.89 -16.82
CA CYS A 24 -20.81 18.80 -16.63
C CYS A 24 -21.18 17.79 -15.51
N ALA A 25 -21.61 18.35 -14.37
CA ALA A 25 -22.57 17.77 -13.43
C ALA A 25 -22.16 16.63 -12.46
N VAL A 26 -20.94 16.65 -11.88
CA VAL A 26 -20.66 15.91 -10.61
C VAL A 26 -19.99 16.84 -9.58
N ARG A 27 -20.63 17.97 -9.26
CA ARG A 27 -20.29 18.75 -8.05
C ARG A 27 -21.07 18.24 -6.84
N ALA A 28 -20.70 17.06 -6.38
CA ALA A 28 -20.88 16.63 -5.01
C ALA A 28 -19.88 15.50 -4.79
N SER A 29 -18.72 15.79 -4.18
CA SER A 29 -17.79 14.74 -3.74
C SER A 29 -18.29 14.19 -2.41
N PRO A 30 -18.87 12.97 -2.35
CA PRO A 30 -19.32 12.38 -1.09
C PRO A 30 -18.13 12.01 -0.20
N ILE A 31 -16.93 11.97 -0.78
CA ILE A 31 -15.66 11.66 -0.12
C ILE A 31 -15.33 12.74 0.92
N GLY A 32 -15.57 14.03 0.63
CA GLY A 32 -15.22 15.16 1.51
C GLY A 32 -15.94 15.22 2.86
N HIS A 33 -17.17 14.69 2.95
CA HIS A 33 -17.95 14.66 4.19
C HIS A 33 -17.63 13.43 5.07
N CYS A 34 -17.21 12.30 4.48
CA CYS A 34 -16.72 11.17 5.26
C CYS A 34 -15.28 11.39 5.75
N THR A 35 -14.41 12.03 4.97
CA THR A 35 -13.01 12.31 5.36
C THR A 35 -12.90 13.22 6.58
N THR A 36 -13.79 14.20 6.73
CA THR A 36 -13.84 15.09 7.90
C THR A 36 -14.23 14.36 9.19
N LEU A 37 -15.16 13.41 9.12
CA LEU A 37 -15.55 12.56 10.27
C LEU A 37 -14.45 11.56 10.66
N TRP A 38 -13.61 11.13 9.73
CA TRP A 38 -12.56 10.14 9.97
C TRP A 38 -11.25 10.75 10.48
N GLY A 39 -10.94 12.00 10.10
CA GLY A 39 -9.77 12.73 10.58
C GLY A 39 -9.81 13.03 12.08
N SER A 40 -10.98 13.36 12.61
CA SER A 40 -11.15 13.76 14.03
C SER A 40 -11.05 12.62 15.04
N THR A 41 -11.24 11.36 14.63
CA THR A 41 -11.26 10.21 15.55
C THR A 41 -9.86 9.65 15.88
N MET A 42 -8.88 9.83 14.99
CA MET A 42 -7.51 9.31 15.20
C MET A 42 -6.64 10.21 16.09
N GLU A 43 -6.95 11.51 16.22
CA GLU A 43 -6.18 12.42 17.08
C GLU A 43 -6.46 12.21 18.59
N ALA A 44 -7.47 11.42 18.96
CA ALA A 44 -8.02 11.46 20.32
C ALA A 44 -7.57 10.38 21.31
N ARG A 45 -6.81 9.33 20.95
CA ARG A 45 -6.50 8.24 21.92
C ARG A 45 -5.14 7.57 21.74
N ASN A 46 -4.12 8.15 22.37
CA ASN A 46 -2.90 7.46 22.79
C ASN A 46 -2.88 7.42 24.33
N SER A 47 -3.40 6.34 24.91
CA SER A 47 -3.14 5.98 26.32
C SER A 47 -3.55 4.52 26.57
N ASP A 48 -2.59 3.75 27.11
CA ASP A 48 -2.49 2.30 27.37
C ASP A 48 -3.76 1.50 27.73
N PRO A 49 -3.77 0.17 27.46
CA PRO A 49 -4.63 -0.74 28.22
C PRO A 49 -3.90 -1.96 28.79
N CYS A 50 -4.01 -2.13 30.12
CA CYS A 50 -3.79 -3.38 30.82
C CYS A 50 -5.09 -3.74 31.56
N ALA A 51 -5.68 -4.91 31.31
CA ALA A 51 -6.40 -5.76 32.28
C ALA A 51 -7.14 -6.95 31.63
N THR A 52 -7.06 -8.07 32.33
CA THR A 52 -7.50 -9.45 32.05
C THR A 52 -8.91 -9.80 32.54
N HIS A 53 -9.64 -10.73 31.88
CA HIS A 53 -10.14 -12.02 32.47
C HIS A 53 -11.12 -12.84 31.58
N ILE A 54 -11.32 -14.10 32.00
CA ILE A 54 -11.63 -15.38 31.31
C ILE A 54 -13.15 -15.70 31.23
N PRO A 55 -13.67 -16.49 30.24
CA PRO A 55 -15.08 -16.92 30.17
C PRO A 55 -15.34 -18.42 30.45
N GLU A 56 -16.59 -18.75 30.84
CA GLU A 56 -17.20 -20.10 30.77
C GLU A 56 -18.25 -20.20 29.64
N PRO A 57 -18.60 -21.42 29.17
CA PRO A 57 -19.10 -21.64 27.81
C PRO A 57 -20.59 -21.96 27.71
N GLY A 58 -21.23 -21.48 26.63
CA GLY A 58 -22.52 -21.99 26.18
C GLY A 58 -23.25 -21.12 25.16
N LEU A 59 -23.25 -21.59 23.91
CA LEU A 59 -24.19 -21.30 22.81
C LEU A 59 -23.96 -20.08 21.89
N LYS A 60 -23.77 -20.45 20.59
CA LYS A 60 -23.95 -19.70 19.32
C LYS A 60 -23.07 -18.44 19.15
N LYS A 61 -21.89 -18.62 18.54
CA LYS A 61 -20.94 -17.53 18.22
C LYS A 61 -21.53 -16.54 17.21
N VAL A 62 -22.17 -15.49 17.74
CA VAL A 62 -21.75 -14.13 17.39
C VAL A 62 -20.25 -14.09 17.70
N ARG A 63 -19.40 -13.84 16.69
CA ARG A 63 -17.93 -13.89 16.87
C ARG A 63 -17.54 -13.01 18.05
N CYS A 64 -16.83 -13.62 18.99
CA CYS A 64 -16.57 -13.06 20.31
C CYS A 64 -15.55 -11.92 20.21
N PHE A 65 -15.67 -10.94 21.10
CA PHE A 65 -14.77 -9.79 21.28
C PHE A 65 -13.27 -10.18 21.36
N SER A 66 -12.97 -11.44 21.70
CA SER A 66 -11.63 -12.04 21.75
C SER A 66 -11.04 -12.47 20.40
N GLU A 67 -11.78 -12.42 19.29
CA GLU A 67 -11.26 -12.76 17.94
C GLU A 67 -10.71 -11.53 17.20
N PHE A 68 -10.93 -10.33 17.73
CA PHE A 68 -10.45 -9.07 17.15
C PHE A 68 -9.20 -8.51 17.84
N SER A 69 -8.61 -9.23 18.80
CA SER A 69 -7.33 -8.88 19.44
C SER A 69 -6.15 -8.82 18.47
N HIS A 70 -6.33 -9.30 17.24
CA HIS A 70 -5.35 -9.28 16.15
C HIS A 70 -5.61 -8.18 15.11
N LEU A 71 -6.67 -7.37 15.26
CA LEU A 71 -6.86 -6.21 14.40
C LEU A 71 -6.03 -5.03 14.94
N PRO A 72 -5.43 -4.22 14.07
CA PRO A 72 -4.72 -3.02 14.43
C PRO A 72 -5.59 -2.15 15.30
N HIS A 73 -5.02 -1.58 16.36
CA HIS A 73 -5.75 -0.76 17.32
C HIS A 73 -6.56 0.37 16.63
N TRP A 74 -6.07 0.92 15.52
CA TRP A 74 -6.77 1.93 14.72
C TRP A 74 -7.96 1.35 13.92
N LEU A 75 -7.83 0.15 13.36
CA LEU A 75 -8.89 -0.57 12.65
C LEU A 75 -9.97 -1.01 13.64
N LEU A 76 -9.55 -1.51 14.81
CA LEU A 76 -10.42 -1.82 15.93
C LEU A 76 -11.19 -0.58 16.38
N SER A 77 -10.53 0.57 16.48
CA SER A 77 -11.18 1.84 16.83
C SER A 77 -12.20 2.29 15.76
N LEU A 78 -11.93 2.10 14.46
CA LEU A 78 -12.86 2.40 13.35
C LEU A 78 -14.08 1.46 13.32
N VAL A 79 -13.86 0.18 13.65
CA VAL A 79 -14.94 -0.83 13.77
C VAL A 79 -15.79 -0.54 15.01
N ILE A 80 -15.17 -0.21 16.14
CA ILE A 80 -15.84 0.08 17.41
C ILE A 80 -16.57 1.43 17.40
N SER A 81 -16.06 2.46 16.70
CA SER A 81 -16.67 3.80 16.66
C SER A 81 -17.99 3.87 15.89
N GLY A 82 -18.42 2.79 15.23
CA GLY A 82 -19.62 2.78 14.39
C GLY A 82 -19.48 3.58 13.09
N SER A 83 -18.30 4.13 12.80
CA SER A 83 -18.00 4.90 11.59
C SER A 83 -18.26 4.07 10.32
N LEU A 84 -17.96 2.76 10.35
CA LEU A 84 -18.26 1.82 9.27
C LEU A 84 -19.77 1.63 9.01
N LEU A 85 -20.61 1.74 10.05
CA LEU A 85 -22.06 1.63 9.93
C LEU A 85 -22.67 2.87 9.23
N LEU A 86 -22.12 4.06 9.51
CA LEU A 86 -22.51 5.32 8.85
C LEU A 86 -22.13 5.32 7.35
N CYS A 87 -21.10 4.57 6.99
CA CYS A 87 -20.56 4.50 5.64
C CYS A 87 -21.34 3.58 4.69
N ARG A 88 -22.30 2.78 5.20
CA ARG A 88 -23.13 1.88 4.38
C ARG A 88 -24.03 2.66 3.42
N LYS A 89 -24.75 3.68 3.89
CA LYS A 89 -25.68 4.47 3.05
C LYS A 89 -24.94 5.23 1.95
N SER A 90 -23.76 5.76 2.27
CA SER A 90 -22.89 6.42 1.30
C SER A 90 -22.43 5.43 0.22
N TYR A 91 -22.02 4.22 0.63
CA TYR A 91 -21.64 3.16 -0.31
C TYR A 91 -22.81 2.72 -1.22
N GLU A 92 -24.00 2.52 -0.66
CA GLU A 92 -25.20 2.19 -1.44
C GLU A 92 -25.54 3.30 -2.45
N SER A 93 -25.38 4.57 -2.06
CA SER A 93 -25.56 5.72 -2.96
C SER A 93 -24.54 5.73 -4.10
N LEU A 94 -23.27 5.40 -3.81
CA LEU A 94 -22.22 5.26 -4.83
C LEU A 94 -22.54 4.12 -5.80
N CYS A 95 -23.00 2.97 -5.31
CA CYS A 95 -23.42 1.85 -6.16
C CYS A 95 -24.57 2.25 -7.10
N ASN A 96 -25.59 2.93 -6.56
CA ASN A 96 -26.73 3.40 -7.34
C ASN A 96 -26.33 4.43 -8.39
N MET A 97 -25.33 5.27 -8.09
CA MET A 97 -24.76 6.21 -9.05
C MET A 97 -24.02 5.46 -10.15
N TYR A 98 -23.10 4.55 -9.78
CA TYR A 98 -22.34 3.72 -10.72
C TYR A 98 -23.25 2.99 -11.71
N THR A 99 -24.27 2.28 -11.24
CA THR A 99 -25.22 1.56 -12.11
C THR A 99 -25.92 2.46 -13.13
N LYS A 100 -26.14 3.75 -12.81
CA LYS A 100 -26.77 4.69 -13.73
C LYS A 100 -25.80 5.24 -14.79
N ILE A 101 -24.52 5.38 -14.44
CA ILE A 101 -23.50 5.96 -15.33
C ILE A 101 -22.72 4.92 -16.11
N GLU A 102 -22.72 3.65 -15.69
CA GLU A 102 -22.01 2.55 -16.34
C GLU A 102 -22.23 2.49 -17.86
N PRO A 103 -23.47 2.61 -18.40
CA PRO A 103 -23.68 2.62 -19.85
C PRO A 103 -22.97 3.79 -20.55
N LEU A 104 -22.88 4.95 -19.90
CA LEU A 104 -22.18 6.12 -20.44
C LEU A 104 -20.66 5.95 -20.36
N LEU A 105 -20.16 5.27 -19.32
CA LEU A 105 -18.74 4.96 -19.20
C LEU A 105 -18.31 3.99 -20.31
N GLU A 106 -19.12 2.97 -20.61
CA GLU A 106 -18.84 2.00 -21.67
C GLU A 106 -18.83 2.63 -23.07
N THR A 107 -19.65 3.66 -23.33
CA THR A 107 -19.72 4.32 -24.64
C THR A 107 -18.76 5.50 -24.79
N GLU A 108 -18.61 6.33 -23.76
CA GLU A 108 -17.92 7.63 -23.88
C GLU A 108 -16.53 7.63 -23.23
N HIS A 109 -16.26 6.77 -22.23
CA HIS A 109 -14.98 6.78 -21.52
C HIS A 109 -13.98 5.85 -22.21
N ARG A 110 -13.03 6.45 -22.94
CA ARG A 110 -12.08 5.78 -23.86
C ARG A 110 -11.43 4.50 -23.28
N ASP A 111 -11.11 4.50 -22.00
CA ASP A 111 -10.32 3.41 -21.38
C ASP A 111 -11.14 2.54 -20.41
N PHE A 112 -12.45 2.81 -20.21
CA PHE A 112 -13.24 2.14 -19.17
C PHE A 112 -13.35 0.63 -19.41
N THR A 113 -13.70 0.24 -20.63
CA THR A 113 -13.84 -1.17 -21.03
C THR A 113 -12.52 -1.93 -20.92
N GLU A 114 -11.40 -1.27 -21.22
CA GLU A 114 -10.07 -1.88 -21.07
C GLU A 114 -9.73 -2.13 -19.59
N VAL A 115 -9.96 -1.12 -18.73
CA VAL A 115 -9.76 -1.25 -17.28
C VAL A 115 -10.68 -2.31 -16.68
N GLN A 116 -11.95 -2.38 -17.10
CA GLN A 116 -12.89 -3.41 -16.67
C GLN A 116 -12.38 -4.82 -17.01
N ASN A 117 -11.85 -5.02 -18.22
CA ASN A 117 -11.26 -6.28 -18.64
C ASN A 117 -9.99 -6.63 -17.84
N PHE A 118 -9.14 -5.66 -17.52
CA PHE A 118 -7.97 -5.88 -16.67
C PHE A 118 -8.36 -6.30 -15.26
N ILE A 119 -9.29 -5.58 -14.62
CA ILE A 119 -9.83 -5.91 -13.30
C ILE A 119 -10.38 -7.33 -13.30
N GLN A 120 -11.20 -7.68 -14.29
CA GLN A 120 -11.77 -9.01 -14.41
C GLN A 120 -10.67 -10.07 -14.55
N SER A 121 -9.71 -9.87 -15.45
CA SER A 121 -8.61 -10.83 -15.66
C SER A 121 -7.80 -11.06 -14.38
N ASP A 122 -7.49 -10.00 -13.66
CA ASP A 122 -6.73 -10.02 -12.42
C ASP A 122 -7.49 -10.72 -11.29
N VAL A 123 -8.76 -10.37 -11.06
CA VAL A 123 -9.60 -11.04 -10.05
C VAL A 123 -9.80 -12.52 -10.39
N GLN A 124 -9.88 -12.89 -11.67
CA GLN A 124 -9.97 -14.29 -12.06
C GLN A 124 -8.73 -15.10 -11.69
N ARG A 125 -7.53 -14.50 -11.66
CA ARG A 125 -6.28 -15.15 -11.26
C ARG A 125 -6.19 -15.43 -9.76
N LEU A 126 -7.02 -14.78 -8.92
CA LEU A 126 -7.09 -15.10 -7.51
C LEU A 126 -7.56 -16.55 -7.31
N TYR A 127 -6.68 -17.38 -6.75
CA TYR A 127 -6.95 -18.78 -6.43
C TYR A 127 -7.12 -18.95 -4.93
N ILE A 128 -8.36 -18.87 -4.45
CA ILE A 128 -8.68 -18.96 -3.02
C ILE A 128 -9.84 -19.91 -2.85
N LYS A 129 -9.48 -21.11 -2.45
CA LYS A 129 -10.42 -22.20 -2.22
C LYS A 129 -10.20 -22.77 -0.83
N ASP A 130 -11.28 -23.23 -0.21
CA ASP A 130 -11.18 -24.02 1.01
C ASP A 130 -10.57 -25.40 0.69
N ALA A 131 -10.33 -26.20 1.74
CA ALA A 131 -9.82 -27.56 1.59
C ALA A 131 -10.74 -28.47 0.76
N GLN A 132 -12.00 -28.06 0.56
CA GLN A 132 -13.02 -28.75 -0.22
C GLN A 132 -13.12 -28.23 -1.66
N GLY A 133 -12.33 -27.21 -2.04
CA GLY A 133 -12.29 -26.64 -3.38
C GLY A 133 -13.36 -25.58 -3.67
N ASN A 134 -14.15 -25.16 -2.68
CA ASN A 134 -15.15 -24.11 -2.81
C ASN A 134 -14.49 -22.73 -2.80
N SER A 135 -15.00 -21.80 -3.61
CA SER A 135 -14.52 -20.41 -3.61
C SER A 135 -14.81 -19.77 -2.25
N LEU A 136 -13.75 -19.32 -1.57
CA LEU A 136 -13.90 -18.60 -0.29
C LEU A 136 -14.27 -17.13 -0.48
N VAL A 137 -14.16 -16.62 -1.71
CA VAL A 137 -14.34 -15.21 -2.03
C VAL A 137 -15.30 -15.05 -3.19
N ASP A 138 -16.20 -14.06 -3.05
CA ASP A 138 -17.04 -13.59 -4.15
C ASP A 138 -16.21 -12.68 -5.07
N LYS A 139 -15.83 -13.21 -6.24
CA LYS A 139 -15.05 -12.46 -7.24
C LYS A 139 -15.83 -11.26 -7.79
N LYS A 140 -17.15 -11.36 -7.94
CA LYS A 140 -17.96 -10.25 -8.44
C LYS A 140 -17.98 -9.08 -7.46
N GLN A 141 -17.99 -9.38 -6.17
CA GLN A 141 -17.85 -8.38 -5.12
C GLN A 141 -16.51 -7.61 -5.26
N LEU A 142 -15.39 -8.32 -5.47
CA LEU A 142 -14.09 -7.67 -5.64
C LEU A 142 -14.03 -6.83 -6.92
N GLU A 143 -14.50 -7.37 -8.05
CA GLU A 143 -14.60 -6.65 -9.33
C GLU A 143 -15.39 -5.35 -9.16
N LYS A 144 -16.56 -5.41 -8.51
CA LYS A 144 -17.40 -4.24 -8.24
C LYS A 144 -16.69 -3.18 -7.39
N ILE A 145 -16.00 -3.59 -6.33
CA ILE A 145 -15.27 -2.65 -5.46
C ILE A 145 -14.13 -1.97 -6.23
N LEU A 146 -13.38 -2.71 -7.04
CA LEU A 146 -12.27 -2.17 -7.83
C LEU A 146 -12.76 -1.19 -8.92
N LEU A 147 -13.85 -1.52 -9.60
CA LEU A 147 -14.49 -0.63 -10.57
C LEU A 147 -15.01 0.65 -9.91
N LEU A 148 -15.65 0.51 -8.74
CA LEU A 148 -16.12 1.68 -8.01
C LEU A 148 -14.97 2.56 -7.54
N ASN A 149 -13.85 1.97 -7.13
CA ASN A 149 -12.62 2.72 -6.82
C ASN A 149 -12.11 3.48 -8.05
N TYR A 150 -12.01 2.82 -9.20
CA TYR A 150 -11.56 3.43 -10.45
C TYR A 150 -12.43 4.63 -10.87
N VAL A 151 -13.76 4.47 -10.79
CA VAL A 151 -14.70 5.52 -11.20
C VAL A 151 -14.73 6.68 -10.19
N CYS A 152 -14.60 6.41 -8.89
CA CYS A 152 -14.71 7.44 -7.85
C CYS A 152 -13.39 8.17 -7.57
N ASN A 153 -12.24 7.56 -7.89
CA ASN A 153 -10.93 8.12 -7.63
C ASN A 153 -10.26 8.57 -8.94
N LEU A 154 -10.62 9.77 -9.40
CA LEU A 154 -10.15 10.35 -10.67
C LEU A 154 -8.62 10.51 -10.75
N ASN A 155 -7.92 10.51 -9.61
CA ASN A 155 -6.47 10.63 -9.55
C ASN A 155 -5.75 9.28 -9.49
N ALA A 156 -6.46 8.19 -9.17
CA ALA A 156 -5.90 6.86 -9.03
C ALA A 156 -6.39 5.95 -10.16
N GLU A 157 -5.55 5.74 -11.15
CA GLU A 157 -5.75 4.71 -12.16
C GLU A 157 -5.76 3.31 -11.51
N TYR A 158 -6.44 2.35 -12.15
CA TYR A 158 -6.34 0.97 -11.71
C TYR A 158 -4.90 0.48 -11.87
N GLN A 159 -4.31 -0.01 -10.78
CA GLN A 159 -2.96 -0.56 -10.75
C GLN A 159 -3.03 -2.07 -10.52
N GLN A 160 -2.28 -2.81 -11.36
CA GLN A 160 -2.12 -4.25 -11.17
C GLN A 160 -1.57 -4.54 -9.75
N GLY A 161 -2.23 -5.46 -9.05
CA GLY A 161 -1.97 -5.77 -7.64
C GLY A 161 -3.04 -5.25 -6.69
N PHE A 162 -3.89 -4.31 -7.09
CA PHE A 162 -5.00 -3.84 -6.24
C PHE A 162 -5.99 -4.95 -5.89
N HIS A 163 -6.22 -5.91 -6.78
CA HIS A 163 -7.03 -7.10 -6.50
C HIS A 163 -6.43 -7.98 -5.38
N GLU A 164 -5.11 -8.08 -5.30
CA GLU A 164 -4.41 -8.80 -4.22
C GLU A 164 -4.43 -8.04 -2.90
N MET A 165 -4.28 -6.71 -2.94
CA MET A 165 -4.41 -5.88 -1.74
C MET A 165 -5.82 -5.90 -1.19
N LEU A 166 -6.81 -5.73 -2.07
CA LEU A 166 -8.23 -5.73 -1.72
C LEU A 166 -8.65 -7.05 -1.07
N LEU A 167 -8.06 -8.16 -1.55
CA LEU A 167 -8.29 -9.46 -0.95
C LEU A 167 -7.93 -9.49 0.54
N LEU A 168 -6.85 -8.83 0.98
CA LEU A 168 -6.48 -8.81 2.40
C LEU A 168 -7.58 -8.17 3.25
N PHE A 169 -8.15 -7.05 2.78
CA PHE A 169 -9.30 -6.43 3.45
C PHE A 169 -10.53 -7.32 3.45
N ARG A 170 -10.78 -8.05 2.35
CA ARG A 170 -11.87 -9.02 2.28
C ARG A 170 -11.70 -10.20 3.25
N LEU A 171 -10.47 -10.60 3.55
CA LEU A 171 -10.21 -11.63 4.56
C LEU A 171 -10.46 -11.12 5.99
N LEU A 172 -10.36 -9.81 6.21
CA LEU A 172 -10.64 -9.17 7.51
C LEU A 172 -12.12 -8.90 7.75
N VAL A 173 -12.82 -8.39 6.73
CA VAL A 173 -14.23 -7.98 6.86
C VAL A 173 -15.08 -8.54 5.72
N GLU A 174 -16.32 -8.92 6.05
CA GLU A 174 -17.19 -9.63 5.12
C GLU A 174 -18.16 -8.73 4.36
N LYS A 175 -18.46 -7.53 4.88
CA LYS A 175 -19.45 -6.67 4.25
C LYS A 175 -18.80 -5.82 3.17
N GLU A 176 -19.39 -5.82 1.99
CA GLU A 176 -18.89 -5.11 0.81
C GLU A 176 -18.51 -3.64 1.07
N HIS A 177 -19.37 -2.90 1.77
CA HIS A 177 -19.11 -1.50 2.11
C HIS A 177 -17.93 -1.33 3.05
N GLU A 178 -17.74 -2.24 4.02
CA GLU A 178 -16.60 -2.19 4.95
C GLU A 178 -15.30 -2.40 4.18
N ILE A 179 -15.25 -3.40 3.28
CA ILE A 179 -14.10 -3.67 2.42
C ILE A 179 -13.75 -2.44 1.57
N TYR A 180 -14.75 -1.84 0.90
CA TYR A 180 -14.55 -0.66 0.06
C TYR A 180 -13.94 0.50 0.85
N TRP A 181 -14.50 0.86 2.00
CA TRP A 181 -14.03 2.03 2.76
C TRP A 181 -12.67 1.80 3.41
N LEU A 182 -12.37 0.59 3.87
CA LEU A 182 -11.02 0.26 4.33
C LEU A 182 -10.00 0.37 3.20
N PHE A 183 -10.34 -0.09 2.00
CA PHE A 183 -9.47 0.04 0.84
C PHE A 183 -9.28 1.51 0.42
N GLN A 184 -10.34 2.32 0.40
CA GLN A 184 -10.24 3.76 0.14
C GLN A 184 -9.31 4.46 1.15
N PHE A 185 -9.51 4.19 2.44
CA PHE A 185 -8.68 4.76 3.49
C PHE A 185 -7.22 4.36 3.35
N PHE A 186 -6.98 3.08 3.04
CA PHE A 186 -5.64 2.58 2.81
C PHE A 186 -4.97 3.33 1.66
N LEU A 187 -5.59 3.40 0.47
CA LEU A 187 -5.04 4.11 -0.69
C LEU A 187 -4.78 5.59 -0.39
N GLN A 188 -5.67 6.25 0.36
CA GLN A 188 -5.48 7.64 0.75
C GLN A 188 -4.26 7.82 1.67
N LYS A 189 -4.06 6.91 2.63
CA LYS A 189 -2.93 6.98 3.57
C LYS A 189 -1.61 6.56 2.94
N THR A 190 -1.65 5.70 1.93
CA THR A 190 -0.46 5.13 1.27
C THR A 190 -0.19 5.72 -0.11
N GLU A 191 -0.81 6.85 -0.45
CA GLU A 191 -0.67 7.50 -1.77
C GLU A 191 0.80 7.79 -2.13
N ASN A 192 1.54 8.39 -1.20
CA ASN A 192 2.98 8.67 -1.35
C ASN A 192 3.88 7.43 -1.19
N SER A 193 3.27 6.25 -1.04
CA SER A 193 3.97 4.99 -0.82
C SER A 193 3.82 4.03 -2.00
N CYS A 194 2.61 3.47 -2.21
CA CYS A 194 2.40 2.33 -3.11
C CYS A 194 1.66 2.64 -4.42
N ILE A 195 1.23 3.89 -4.64
CA ILE A 195 0.64 4.32 -5.91
C ILE A 195 1.76 4.59 -6.92
N ILE A 196 1.75 3.90 -8.07
CA ILE A 196 2.85 3.91 -9.05
C ILE A 196 3.22 5.34 -9.49
N ASN A 197 2.22 6.11 -9.91
CA ASN A 197 2.41 7.44 -10.49
C ASN A 197 2.68 8.54 -9.44
N VAL A 198 2.63 8.21 -8.14
CA VAL A 198 2.78 9.20 -7.05
C VAL A 198 3.94 8.85 -6.13
N GLY A 199 3.91 7.66 -5.53
CA GLY A 199 4.81 7.24 -4.46
C GLY A 199 5.94 6.32 -4.91
N VAL A 200 5.64 5.29 -5.71
CA VAL A 200 6.59 4.20 -5.97
C VAL A 200 7.88 4.68 -6.61
N GLN A 201 7.78 5.48 -7.68
CA GLN A 201 8.96 6.01 -8.37
C GLN A 201 9.83 6.87 -7.43
N LYS A 202 9.19 7.72 -6.61
CA LYS A 202 9.89 8.55 -5.62
C LYS A 202 10.60 7.69 -4.58
N ASN A 203 9.95 6.64 -4.08
CA ASN A 203 10.55 5.73 -3.11
C ASN A 203 11.76 4.97 -3.66
N LEU A 204 11.74 4.56 -4.92
CA LEU A 204 12.89 3.93 -5.58
C LEU A 204 14.08 4.89 -5.72
N VAL A 205 13.79 6.16 -6.05
CA VAL A 205 14.79 7.23 -6.13
C VAL A 205 15.42 7.49 -4.75
N ILE A 206 14.59 7.66 -3.71
CA ILE A 206 15.05 7.84 -2.33
C ILE A 206 15.87 6.61 -1.87
N LEU A 207 15.45 5.40 -2.22
CA LEU A 207 16.18 4.17 -1.90
C LEU A 207 17.59 4.18 -2.52
N LYS A 208 17.71 4.55 -3.79
CA LYS A 208 19.02 4.65 -4.47
C LYS A 208 19.93 5.64 -3.75
N ALA A 209 19.40 6.81 -3.38
CA ALA A 209 20.15 7.84 -2.67
C ALA A 209 20.56 7.39 -1.26
N LEU A 210 19.65 6.74 -0.53
CA LEU A 210 19.91 6.17 0.78
C LEU A 210 21.03 5.12 0.73
N ILE A 211 20.99 4.21 -0.25
CA ILE A 211 22.04 3.20 -0.43
C ILE A 211 23.39 3.87 -0.68
N ALA A 212 23.46 4.81 -1.62
CA ALA A 212 24.68 5.55 -1.94
C ALA A 212 25.24 6.32 -0.75
N PHE A 213 24.38 6.84 0.11
CA PHE A 213 24.77 7.56 1.31
C PHE A 213 25.27 6.63 2.43
N MET A 214 24.51 5.57 2.73
CA MET A 214 24.79 4.67 3.85
C MET A 214 25.97 3.75 3.57
N ASP A 215 26.09 3.26 2.33
CA ASP A 215 27.15 2.35 1.92
C ASP A 215 27.53 2.56 0.44
N PRO A 216 28.47 3.50 0.15
CA PRO A 216 28.91 3.78 -1.21
C PRO A 216 29.54 2.57 -1.93
N ILE A 217 30.17 1.65 -1.18
CA ILE A 217 30.80 0.45 -1.75
C ILE A 217 29.70 -0.50 -2.21
N PHE A 218 28.68 -0.70 -1.39
CA PHE A 218 27.50 -1.48 -1.74
C PHE A 218 26.74 -0.87 -2.93
N ALA A 219 26.56 0.45 -2.96
CA ALA A 219 25.93 1.13 -4.08
C ALA A 219 26.64 0.82 -5.41
N LYS A 220 27.98 0.96 -5.44
CA LYS A 220 28.79 0.61 -6.61
C LYS A 220 28.69 -0.87 -6.98
N HIS A 221 28.61 -1.75 -5.98
CA HIS A 221 28.39 -3.17 -6.22
C HIS A 221 27.04 -3.42 -6.91
N LEU A 222 25.95 -2.80 -6.45
CA LEU A 222 24.64 -2.93 -7.07
C LEU A 222 24.63 -2.40 -8.51
N GLU A 223 25.26 -1.25 -8.77
CA GLU A 223 25.40 -0.70 -10.13
C GLU A 223 26.13 -1.68 -11.07
N SER A 224 27.13 -2.40 -10.57
CA SER A 224 27.84 -3.43 -11.35
C SER A 224 26.97 -4.65 -11.70
N LYS A 225 25.82 -4.81 -11.04
CA LYS A 225 24.85 -5.90 -11.26
C LYS A 225 23.65 -5.46 -12.10
N GLY A 226 23.62 -4.20 -12.56
CA GLY A 226 22.54 -3.63 -13.37
C GLY A 226 21.56 -2.79 -12.57
N GLU A 227 20.31 -2.69 -13.02
CA GLU A 227 19.28 -1.85 -12.42
C GLU A 227 18.58 -2.50 -11.22
N VAL A 228 19.39 -2.96 -10.25
CA VAL A 228 18.91 -3.67 -9.04
C VAL A 228 17.82 -2.91 -8.31
N VAL A 229 18.02 -1.61 -8.07
CA VAL A 229 17.05 -0.81 -7.32
C VAL A 229 15.71 -0.75 -8.06
N LEU A 230 15.72 -0.58 -9.39
CA LEU A 230 14.50 -0.53 -10.18
C LEU A 230 13.77 -1.87 -10.22
N SER A 231 14.49 -3.00 -10.15
CA SER A 231 13.84 -4.32 -10.07
C SER A 231 13.09 -4.54 -8.75
N LEU A 232 13.30 -3.72 -7.72
CA LEU A 232 12.54 -3.74 -6.46
C LEU A 232 11.18 -3.05 -6.54
N PHE A 233 10.79 -2.54 -7.72
CA PHE A 233 9.49 -1.94 -7.97
C PHE A 233 8.29 -2.73 -7.39
N PRO A 234 8.21 -4.08 -7.53
CA PRO A 234 7.11 -4.86 -6.97
C PRO A 234 6.97 -4.77 -5.44
N TRP A 235 8.07 -4.56 -4.71
CA TRP A 235 8.01 -4.40 -3.25
C TRP A 235 7.21 -3.15 -2.87
N PHE A 236 7.43 -2.04 -3.55
CA PHE A 236 6.70 -0.80 -3.28
C PHE A 236 5.28 -0.83 -3.84
N CYS A 237 5.09 -1.34 -5.06
CA CYS A 237 3.77 -1.42 -5.69
C CYS A 237 2.78 -2.29 -4.94
N LEU A 238 3.25 -3.39 -4.37
CA LEU A 238 2.44 -4.31 -3.57
C LEU A 238 2.57 -4.03 -2.08
N PHE A 239 3.16 -2.90 -1.70
CA PHE A 239 3.38 -2.49 -0.31
C PHE A 239 3.93 -3.64 0.55
N PHE A 240 4.92 -4.36 0.02
CA PHE A 240 5.62 -5.49 0.65
C PHE A 240 4.74 -6.72 0.90
N GLN A 241 3.51 -6.78 0.37
CA GLN A 241 2.58 -7.90 0.55
C GLN A 241 3.19 -9.26 0.15
N ARG A 242 3.94 -9.32 -0.95
CA ARG A 242 4.54 -10.57 -1.45
C ARG A 242 5.88 -10.93 -0.80
N VAL A 243 6.36 -10.12 0.13
CA VAL A 243 7.61 -10.39 0.85
C VAL A 243 7.40 -11.49 1.89
N PHE A 244 6.25 -11.49 2.54
CA PHE A 244 5.95 -12.36 3.69
C PHE A 244 5.12 -13.58 3.29
N LYS A 245 5.34 -14.70 3.98
CA LYS A 245 4.53 -15.91 3.82
C LYS A 245 3.22 -15.82 4.60
N SER A 246 3.26 -15.22 5.78
CA SER A 246 2.10 -15.11 6.66
C SER A 246 1.29 -13.86 6.35
N PHE A 247 -0.03 -14.00 6.40
CA PHE A 247 -0.96 -12.87 6.40
C PHE A 247 -0.70 -11.93 7.59
N GLU A 248 -0.37 -12.50 8.75
CA GLU A 248 -0.11 -11.75 9.98
C GLU A 248 1.10 -10.83 9.85
N ASP A 249 2.18 -11.31 9.21
CA ASP A 249 3.39 -10.53 8.97
C ASP A 249 3.16 -9.37 8.00
N VAL A 250 2.43 -9.61 6.90
CA VAL A 250 2.04 -8.54 5.96
C VAL A 250 1.29 -7.46 6.71
N TRP A 251 0.34 -7.87 7.53
CA TRP A 251 -0.52 -6.97 8.24
C TRP A 251 0.24 -6.17 9.30
N ARG A 252 1.09 -6.85 10.09
CA ARG A 252 1.99 -6.24 11.07
C ARG A 252 2.87 -5.16 10.44
N MET A 253 3.42 -5.42 9.25
CA MET A 253 4.22 -4.45 8.52
C MET A 253 3.38 -3.23 8.08
N TRP A 254 2.17 -3.47 7.54
CA TRP A 254 1.27 -2.40 7.11
C TRP A 254 0.84 -1.50 8.25
N GLU A 255 0.61 -2.06 9.44
CA GLU A 255 0.33 -1.29 10.65
C GLU A 255 1.43 -0.28 10.93
N VAL A 256 2.69 -0.73 10.96
CA VAL A 256 3.84 0.13 11.20
C VAL A 256 3.92 1.22 10.14
N PHE A 257 3.79 0.89 8.86
CA PHE A 257 3.80 1.90 7.80
C PHE A 257 2.70 2.95 7.94
N LEU A 258 1.48 2.53 8.32
CA LEU A 258 0.34 3.42 8.50
C LEU A 258 0.49 4.33 9.73
N THR A 259 1.32 3.98 10.71
CA THR A 259 1.63 4.89 11.82
C THR A 259 2.44 6.11 11.38
N GLY A 260 3.16 6.02 10.26
CA GLY A 260 4.12 7.05 9.84
C GLY A 260 5.38 7.16 10.72
N HIS A 261 5.57 6.23 11.66
CA HIS A 261 6.74 6.14 12.53
C HIS A 261 7.69 5.03 12.09
N PRO A 262 9.00 5.14 12.35
CA PRO A 262 9.70 6.28 12.98
C PRO A 262 9.92 7.48 12.03
N CYS A 263 9.63 7.34 10.74
CA CYS A 263 9.71 8.40 9.75
C CYS A 263 8.67 8.27 8.64
N LYS A 264 8.45 9.38 7.93
CA LYS A 264 7.79 9.31 6.61
C LYS A 264 8.63 8.42 5.70
N ASN A 265 7.97 7.64 4.85
CA ASN A 265 8.63 6.76 3.89
C ASN A 265 9.49 5.65 4.53
N PHE A 266 9.18 5.22 5.76
CA PHE A 266 9.90 4.13 6.45
C PHE A 266 10.02 2.84 5.61
N GLN A 267 9.11 2.60 4.67
CA GLN A 267 9.20 1.50 3.70
C GLN A 267 10.50 1.52 2.88
N VAL A 268 11.13 2.68 2.69
CA VAL A 268 12.45 2.80 2.02
C VAL A 268 13.56 2.22 2.89
N ILE A 269 13.51 2.45 4.21
CA ILE A 269 14.47 1.88 5.17
C ILE A 269 14.28 0.36 5.25
N ILE A 270 13.03 -0.12 5.23
CA ILE A 270 12.72 -1.55 5.14
C ILE A 270 13.31 -2.17 3.88
N ALA A 271 13.11 -1.56 2.71
CA ALA A 271 13.69 -2.05 1.46
C ALA A 271 15.22 -2.12 1.51
N TYR A 272 15.88 -1.09 2.05
CA TYR A 272 17.34 -1.09 2.21
C TYR A 272 17.80 -2.22 3.14
N THR A 273 17.15 -2.38 4.28
CA THR A 273 17.45 -3.43 5.28
C THR A 273 17.32 -4.82 4.66
N MET A 274 16.22 -5.08 3.95
CA MET A 274 16.02 -6.34 3.22
C MET A 274 17.10 -6.56 2.16
N LEU A 275 17.43 -5.54 1.39
CA LEU A 275 18.44 -5.64 0.35
C LEU A 275 19.82 -6.00 0.92
N GLN A 276 20.19 -5.44 2.07
CA GLN A 276 21.39 -5.85 2.80
C GLN A 276 21.34 -7.32 3.24
N MET A 277 20.22 -7.74 3.85
CA MET A 277 20.05 -9.13 4.32
C MET A 277 20.15 -10.16 3.18
N LEU A 278 19.51 -9.87 2.04
CA LEU A 278 19.46 -10.78 0.90
C LEU A 278 20.77 -10.84 0.12
N MET A 279 21.55 -9.75 0.09
CA MET A 279 22.87 -9.75 -0.55
C MET A 279 23.94 -10.45 0.31
N LEU A 280 23.80 -10.43 1.64
CA LEU A 280 24.68 -11.16 2.56
C LEU A 280 24.48 -12.68 2.51
N SER A 281 23.29 -13.15 2.13
CA SER A 281 22.96 -14.58 2.10
C SER A 281 23.43 -15.31 0.84
N SER A 282 24.06 -14.61 -0.13
CA SER A 282 24.58 -15.15 -1.41
C SER A 282 23.53 -15.82 -2.33
N VAL A 283 22.25 -15.77 -1.97
CA VAL A 283 21.17 -16.35 -2.78
C VAL A 283 20.83 -15.41 -3.93
N PHE A 284 20.85 -15.98 -5.13
CA PHE A 284 20.90 -15.31 -6.42
C PHE A 284 19.91 -14.14 -6.58
N PHE A 285 20.48 -12.98 -6.91
CA PHE A 285 19.82 -11.74 -7.35
C PHE A 285 18.57 -11.94 -8.24
N ASN A 286 18.56 -12.96 -9.09
CA ASN A 286 17.46 -13.25 -10.01
C ASN A 286 16.17 -13.75 -9.33
N GLN A 287 16.20 -14.12 -8.05
CA GLN A 287 15.03 -14.54 -7.29
C GLN A 287 14.49 -13.47 -6.31
N LEU A 288 15.24 -12.40 -6.05
CA LEU A 288 14.89 -11.35 -5.05
C LEU A 288 13.50 -10.74 -5.26
N CYS A 289 13.06 -10.66 -6.51
CA CYS A 289 11.81 -10.00 -6.89
C CYS A 289 10.57 -10.89 -6.66
N HIS A 290 10.76 -12.19 -6.43
CA HIS A 290 9.68 -13.19 -6.39
C HIS A 290 9.81 -14.23 -5.27
N SER A 291 10.95 -14.33 -4.60
CA SER A 291 11.12 -15.22 -3.46
C SER A 291 10.44 -14.62 -2.25
N ILE A 292 9.39 -15.27 -1.78
CA ILE A 292 8.84 -14.99 -0.46
C ILE A 292 9.97 -15.25 0.54
N VAL A 293 10.41 -14.21 1.23
CA VAL A 293 11.47 -14.34 2.21
C VAL A 293 10.79 -14.79 3.50
N ASP A 294 11.31 -15.83 4.13
CA ASP A 294 10.82 -16.31 5.42
C ASP A 294 11.29 -15.35 6.52
N LEU A 295 10.74 -14.13 6.50
CA LEU A 295 11.06 -13.06 7.43
C LEU A 295 9.91 -12.89 8.39
N ASP A 296 10.24 -12.87 9.68
CA ASP A 296 9.37 -12.37 10.72
C ASP A 296 9.30 -10.84 10.61
N ALA A 297 8.09 -10.29 10.62
CA ALA A 297 7.88 -8.86 10.41
C ALA A 297 8.51 -8.01 11.52
N ASP A 298 8.39 -8.43 12.79
CA ASP A 298 8.92 -7.67 13.93
C ASP A 298 10.45 -7.65 13.92
N ASP A 299 11.08 -8.75 13.55
CA ASP A 299 12.53 -8.85 13.34
C ASP A 299 13.03 -7.88 12.26
N LEU A 300 12.31 -7.80 11.14
CA LEU A 300 12.65 -6.88 10.05
C LEU A 300 12.45 -5.42 10.47
N ILE A 301 11.34 -5.12 11.16
CA ILE A 301 11.05 -3.79 11.71
C ILE A 301 12.17 -3.37 12.68
N ALA A 302 12.57 -4.23 13.61
CA ALA A 302 13.61 -3.94 14.58
C ALA A 302 14.97 -3.63 13.92
N ARG A 303 15.36 -4.42 12.90
CA ARG A 303 16.58 -4.16 12.13
C ARG A 303 16.50 -2.83 11.38
N ALA A 304 15.37 -2.53 10.76
CA ALA A 304 15.17 -1.28 10.04
C ALA A 304 15.18 -0.06 10.98
N CYS A 305 14.64 -0.18 12.20
CA CYS A 305 14.76 0.87 13.22
C CYS A 305 16.22 1.14 13.58
N ASN A 306 17.04 0.10 13.78
CA ASN A 306 18.48 0.28 14.05
C ASN A 306 19.22 0.97 12.89
N ILE A 307 18.88 0.61 11.64
CA ILE A 307 19.42 1.26 10.45
C ILE A 307 18.99 2.73 10.37
N TYR A 308 17.74 3.02 10.71
CA TYR A 308 17.23 4.38 10.76
C TYR A 308 17.95 5.22 11.83
N GLU A 309 18.21 4.68 13.02
CA GLU A 309 19.00 5.35 14.04
C GLU A 309 20.44 5.62 13.57
N LEU A 310 21.06 4.66 12.86
CA LEU A 310 22.37 4.86 12.26
C LEU A 310 22.34 5.97 11.21
N PHE A 311 21.29 6.02 10.39
CA PHE A 311 21.08 7.08 9.42
C PHE A 311 20.95 8.46 10.09
N LEU A 312 20.19 8.56 11.18
CA LEU A 312 20.02 9.79 11.96
C LEU A 312 21.34 10.31 12.56
N LYS A 313 22.25 9.43 13.00
CA LYS A 313 23.59 9.83 13.48
C LYS A 313 24.44 10.54 12.42
N HIS A 314 24.08 10.41 11.15
CA HIS A 314 24.75 11.05 10.02
C HIS A 314 23.96 12.23 9.45
N GLU A 315 22.93 12.74 10.16
CA GLU A 315 22.07 13.84 9.72
C GLU A 315 22.84 15.08 9.25
N ASP A 316 23.88 15.49 9.99
CA ASP A 316 24.68 16.67 9.65
C ASP A 316 25.41 16.50 8.30
N LYS A 317 25.77 15.27 7.94
CA LYS A 317 26.38 14.98 6.64
C LYS A 317 25.36 14.99 5.52
N VAL A 318 24.11 14.59 5.77
CA VAL A 318 23.02 14.67 4.78
C VAL A 318 22.72 16.13 4.45
N LYS A 319 22.60 16.99 5.46
CA LYS A 319 22.32 18.42 5.28
C LYS A 319 23.43 19.20 4.60
N ASN A 320 24.68 18.79 4.84
CA ASN A 320 25.87 19.46 4.29
C ASN A 320 26.41 18.80 3.02
N SER A 321 25.76 17.75 2.50
CA SER A 321 26.24 17.03 1.32
C SER A 321 26.13 17.91 0.07
N THR A 322 27.28 18.28 -0.50
CA THR A 322 27.39 18.91 -1.83
C THR A 322 27.40 17.88 -2.97
N VAL A 323 27.32 16.59 -2.65
CA VAL A 323 27.25 15.50 -3.64
C VAL A 323 25.89 15.59 -4.27
N VAL A 324 25.76 16.27 -5.42
CA VAL A 324 24.53 16.54 -6.16
C VAL A 324 23.67 15.27 -6.27
N PRO A 325 22.67 15.06 -5.40
CA PRO A 325 21.62 14.12 -5.67
C PRO A 325 20.73 14.83 -6.69
N CYS A 326 19.97 14.13 -7.53
CA CYS A 326 18.92 14.82 -8.27
C CYS A 326 18.03 15.55 -7.22
N ASN A 327 17.57 16.77 -7.49
CA ASN A 327 16.95 17.63 -6.45
C ASN A 327 15.85 16.94 -5.60
N GLY A 328 15.16 15.91 -6.14
CA GLY A 328 14.15 15.12 -5.42
C GLY A 328 14.71 14.08 -4.43
N ASP A 329 15.96 13.65 -4.59
CA ASP A 329 16.59 12.58 -3.82
C ASP A 329 16.94 13.07 -2.40
N LEU A 330 17.48 14.30 -2.31
CA LEU A 330 17.88 14.92 -1.05
C LEU A 330 16.66 15.36 -0.23
N GLU A 331 15.64 15.91 -0.89
CA GLU A 331 14.40 16.36 -0.25
C GLU A 331 13.69 15.21 0.44
N GLY A 332 13.61 14.04 -0.20
CA GLY A 332 13.05 12.83 0.39
C GLY A 332 13.83 12.36 1.63
N MET A 333 15.17 12.32 1.55
CA MET A 333 16.02 11.97 2.70
C MET A 333 15.89 12.97 3.85
N ILE A 334 15.85 14.27 3.56
CA ILE A 334 15.61 15.33 4.55
C ILE A 334 14.22 15.17 5.18
N LEU A 335 13.19 14.83 4.40
CA LEU A 335 11.85 14.61 4.91
C LEU A 335 11.81 13.47 5.93
N MET A 336 12.51 12.35 5.65
CA MET A 336 12.64 11.23 6.59
C MET A 336 13.25 11.69 7.92
N ILE A 337 14.32 12.49 7.86
CA ILE A 337 15.01 13.03 9.04
C ILE A 337 14.14 14.05 9.80
N SER A 338 13.48 14.96 9.08
CA SER A 338 12.72 16.07 9.66
C SER A 338 11.52 15.60 10.49
N HIS A 339 10.93 14.45 10.15
CA HIS A 339 9.80 13.88 10.88
C HIS A 339 10.18 13.37 12.27
N ALA A 340 11.43 12.90 12.47
CA ALA A 340 11.92 12.50 13.80
C ALA A 340 11.87 13.65 14.82
N ARG A 341 12.02 14.89 14.35
CA ARG A 341 12.06 16.09 15.20
C ARG A 341 10.67 16.56 15.63
N SER A 342 9.61 16.20 14.90
CA SER A 342 8.23 16.56 15.27
C SER A 342 7.58 15.60 16.27
N VAL A 343 8.22 14.48 16.59
CA VAL A 343 7.67 13.43 17.49
C VAL A 343 8.44 13.34 18.82
N ASN A 344 9.65 13.90 18.89
CA ASN A 344 10.46 14.01 20.12
C ASN A 344 10.31 15.37 20.85
N LEU A 345 9.32 16.18 20.46
CA LEU A 345 8.84 17.41 21.11
C LEU A 345 7.35 17.23 21.38
#